data_AF-A0A9K3D106-F1
#
_entry.id   AF-A0A9K3D106-F1
#
_cell.length_a   1.000
_cell.length_b   1.000
_cell.length_c   1.000
_cell.angle_alpha   90.00
_cell.angle_beta   90.00
_cell.angle_gamma   90.00
#
_symmetry.space_group_name_H-M   'P 1'
#
loop_
_entity.id
_entity.type
_entity.pdbx_description
1 polymer ?
#
loop_
_entity_poly.entity_id
_entity_poly.type
_entity_poly.pdbx_seq_one_letter_code
_entity_poly.pdbx_strand_id
1 'polypeptide(L)'
;HLTEQDRLVVRRLFVDLVLETDPATNFDYTRRNATLHQAVACTQWASVQGAAPCFQDDMEGRHVAHTRYTLLALIIKLADLSNPFRQGPQSAAEVYAECIMREFYKQGDVEKIYDHCVRLANHQDRRHYPSNICTCQIAFIVNLAQPLLSMHSRTLLAMGASPGHAVRGDPSGPCVESCPFLESIQSNLEANMAHWTAVRERYEMEGPPSQKAEAHTPRHDKAAEPETEPDTEGETEEEGEAEIDPQTSTDIYYSDTEAEADGLSPEEVLFELSSSV
;
A
#
# COMPACT_ATOMS: atom_id res chain seq x y z
N HIS A 1 -30.64 6.03 2.79
CA HIS A 1 -30.57 4.84 1.91
C HIS A 1 -30.01 5.30 0.57
N LEU A 2 -28.97 4.64 0.04
CA LEU A 2 -28.44 4.92 -1.30
C LEU A 2 -29.44 4.46 -2.38
N THR A 3 -29.54 5.22 -3.48
CA THR A 3 -30.26 4.78 -4.68
C THR A 3 -29.52 3.61 -5.36
N GLU A 4 -30.17 2.93 -6.30
CA GLU A 4 -29.50 1.85 -7.04
C GLU A 4 -28.34 2.38 -7.89
N GLN A 5 -28.50 3.58 -8.48
CA GLN A 5 -27.44 4.24 -9.23
C GLN A 5 -26.23 4.53 -8.32
N ASP A 6 -26.45 5.11 -7.14
CA ASP A 6 -25.37 5.41 -6.19
C ASP A 6 -24.60 4.13 -5.80
N ARG A 7 -25.30 3.01 -5.62
CA ARG A 7 -24.67 1.72 -5.29
C ARG A 7 -23.78 1.22 -6.42
N LEU A 8 -24.24 1.31 -7.66
CA LEU A 8 -23.44 0.90 -8.82
C LEU A 8 -22.18 1.74 -8.93
N VAL A 9 -22.31 3.05 -8.75
CA VAL A 9 -21.15 3.94 -8.79
C VAL A 9 -20.17 3.65 -7.65
N VAL A 10 -20.64 3.52 -6.41
CA VAL A 10 -19.76 3.21 -5.27
C VAL A 10 -19.05 1.87 -5.46
N ARG A 11 -19.77 0.85 -5.95
CA ARG A 11 -19.18 -0.47 -6.25
C ARG A 11 -18.07 -0.35 -7.29
N ARG A 12 -18.30 0.44 -8.34
CA ARG A 12 -17.32 0.64 -9.39
C ARG A 12 -16.09 1.39 -8.90
N LEU A 13 -16.28 2.50 -8.20
CA LEU A 13 -15.18 3.25 -7.59
C LEU A 13 -14.36 2.36 -6.65
N PHE A 14 -15.01 1.49 -5.88
CA PHE A 14 -14.32 0.54 -5.01
C PHE A 14 -13.44 -0.44 -5.81
N VAL A 15 -13.97 -1.05 -6.87
CA VAL A 15 -13.19 -1.95 -7.75
C VAL A 15 -12.00 -1.20 -8.35
N ASP A 16 -12.23 -0.01 -8.90
CA ASP A 16 -11.16 0.79 -9.53
C ASP A 16 -10.07 1.17 -8.52
N LEU A 17 -10.43 1.51 -7.29
CA LEU A 17 -9.46 1.84 -6.23
C LEU A 17 -8.70 0.62 -5.71
N VAL A 18 -9.33 -0.56 -5.68
CA VAL A 18 -8.64 -1.82 -5.34
C VAL A 18 -7.63 -2.17 -6.43
N LEU A 19 -7.94 -1.98 -7.70
CA LEU A 19 -6.98 -2.20 -8.79
C LEU A 19 -5.80 -1.24 -8.71
N GLU A 20 -6.01 -0.02 -8.21
CA GLU A 20 -4.92 0.93 -7.95
C GLU A 20 -4.03 0.54 -6.75
N THR A 21 -4.30 -0.53 -5.99
CA THR A 21 -3.30 -1.01 -5.01
C THR A 21 -2.20 -1.85 -5.64
N ASP A 22 -2.37 -2.31 -6.88
CA ASP A 22 -1.34 -3.08 -7.59
C ASP A 22 -0.04 -2.26 -7.74
N PRO A 23 1.09 -2.73 -7.18
CA PRO A 23 2.37 -2.06 -7.31
C PRO A 23 2.83 -1.79 -8.75
N ALA A 24 2.41 -2.61 -9.72
CA ALA A 24 2.76 -2.42 -11.12
C ALA A 24 2.22 -1.09 -11.67
N THR A 25 1.03 -0.68 -11.21
CA THR A 25 0.38 0.56 -11.64
C THR A 25 1.07 1.82 -11.08
N ASN A 26 1.93 1.68 -10.06
CA ASN A 26 2.64 2.81 -9.41
C ASN A 26 3.62 3.53 -10.35
N PHE A 27 4.24 2.80 -11.29
CA PHE A 27 5.19 3.42 -12.23
C PHE A 27 4.46 4.31 -13.25
N ASP A 28 3.33 3.85 -13.76
CA ASP A 28 2.46 4.67 -14.62
C ASP A 28 1.81 5.80 -13.85
N TYR A 29 1.58 5.60 -12.55
CA TYR A 29 1.01 6.61 -11.67
C TYR A 29 1.88 7.86 -11.54
N THR A 30 3.21 7.70 -11.52
CA THR A 30 4.14 8.84 -11.47
C THR A 30 3.98 9.74 -12.71
N ARG A 31 3.73 9.12 -13.87
CA ARG A 31 3.48 9.84 -15.13
C ARG A 31 2.12 10.54 -15.12
N ARG A 32 1.06 9.83 -14.70
CA ARG A 32 -0.31 10.38 -14.58
C ARG A 32 -0.35 11.59 -13.64
N ASN A 33 0.37 11.53 -12.53
CA ASN A 33 0.44 12.65 -11.58
C ASN A 33 1.20 13.87 -12.07
N ALA A 34 2.20 13.72 -12.96
CA ALA A 34 2.86 14.88 -13.53
C ALA A 34 1.86 15.78 -14.28
N THR A 35 0.91 15.15 -14.98
CA THR A 35 -0.21 15.84 -15.63
C THR A 35 -1.16 16.49 -14.62
N LEU A 36 -1.47 15.81 -13.50
CA LEU A 36 -2.29 16.39 -12.43
C LEU A 36 -1.63 17.63 -11.82
N HIS A 37 -0.34 17.56 -11.50
CA HIS A 37 0.45 18.68 -10.99
C HIS A 37 0.40 19.88 -11.92
N GLN A 38 0.61 19.63 -13.21
CA GLN A 38 0.55 20.67 -14.22
C GLN A 38 -0.85 21.28 -14.34
N ALA A 39 -1.90 20.44 -14.28
CA ALA A 39 -3.28 20.91 -14.32
C ALA A 39 -3.63 21.79 -13.10
N VAL A 40 -3.32 21.33 -11.88
CA VAL A 40 -3.57 22.10 -10.65
C VAL A 40 -2.80 23.42 -10.66
N ALA A 41 -1.53 23.41 -11.07
CA ALA A 41 -0.72 24.63 -11.17
C ALA A 41 -1.27 25.63 -12.22
N CYS A 42 -1.73 25.14 -13.37
CA CYS A 42 -2.33 25.98 -14.40
C CYS A 42 -3.65 26.62 -13.95
N THR A 43 -4.53 25.85 -13.28
CA THR A 43 -5.81 26.37 -12.77
C THR A 43 -5.60 27.45 -11.71
N GLN A 44 -4.60 27.29 -10.85
CA GLN A 44 -4.24 28.31 -9.87
C GLN A 44 -3.69 29.58 -10.51
N TRP A 45 -2.83 29.45 -11.52
CA TRP A 45 -2.25 30.60 -12.21
C TRP A 45 -3.32 31.43 -12.93
N ALA A 46 -4.30 30.78 -13.55
CA ALA A 46 -5.45 31.45 -14.18
C ALA A 46 -6.29 32.24 -13.15
N SER A 47 -6.56 31.63 -11.99
CA SER A 47 -7.27 32.25 -10.86
C SER A 47 -6.57 33.51 -10.33
N VAL A 48 -5.24 33.46 -10.16
CA VAL A 48 -4.45 34.58 -9.61
C VAL A 48 -4.42 35.80 -10.56
N GLN A 49 -4.54 35.59 -11.87
CA GLN A 49 -4.52 36.69 -12.85
C GLN A 49 -5.89 37.33 -13.10
N GLY A 50 -6.96 36.84 -12.45
CA GLY A 50 -8.32 37.28 -12.76
C GLY A 50 -8.73 36.97 -14.21
N ALA A 51 -7.99 36.07 -14.88
CA ALA A 51 -8.40 35.51 -16.14
C ALA A 51 -9.54 34.53 -15.84
N ALA A 52 -10.69 34.71 -16.48
CA ALA A 52 -11.75 33.70 -16.44
C ALA A 52 -11.11 32.36 -16.84
N PRO A 53 -11.25 31.29 -16.04
CA PRO A 53 -10.73 29.99 -16.41
C PRO A 53 -11.29 29.67 -17.80
N CYS A 54 -10.42 29.57 -18.79
CA CYS A 54 -10.79 29.33 -20.18
C CYS A 54 -11.21 27.87 -20.44
N PHE A 55 -11.55 27.14 -19.38
CA PHE A 55 -12.06 25.78 -19.46
C PHE A 55 -13.58 25.85 -19.45
N GLN A 56 -14.17 25.59 -20.61
CA GLN A 56 -15.62 25.57 -20.83
C GLN A 56 -16.29 24.45 -20.01
N ASP A 57 -17.48 24.75 -19.47
CA ASP A 57 -18.24 24.04 -18.42
C ASP A 57 -18.32 22.49 -18.49
N ASP A 58 -18.28 21.86 -19.67
CA ASP A 58 -18.37 20.39 -19.80
C ASP A 58 -17.01 19.66 -19.66
N MET A 59 -15.91 20.33 -20.03
CA MET A 59 -14.55 19.80 -19.82
C MET A 59 -14.15 19.88 -18.35
N GLU A 60 -14.69 20.87 -17.64
CA GLU A 60 -14.39 21.13 -16.23
C GLU A 60 -14.86 19.97 -15.34
N GLY A 61 -16.05 19.41 -15.61
CA GLY A 61 -16.57 18.26 -14.86
C GLY A 61 -15.74 16.97 -15.01
N ARG A 62 -15.34 16.62 -16.23
CA ARG A 62 -14.49 15.43 -16.48
C ARG A 62 -13.10 15.61 -15.87
N HIS A 63 -12.51 16.80 -15.99
CA HIS A 63 -11.21 17.10 -15.38
C HIS A 63 -11.26 17.06 -13.85
N VAL A 64 -12.32 17.58 -13.24
CA VAL A 64 -12.52 17.53 -11.78
C VAL A 64 -12.71 16.08 -11.32
N ALA A 65 -13.51 15.29 -12.04
CA ALA A 65 -13.71 13.87 -11.75
C ALA A 65 -12.40 13.07 -11.84
N HIS A 66 -11.63 13.24 -12.92
CA HIS A 66 -10.31 12.62 -13.07
C HIS A 66 -9.33 13.04 -11.96
N THR A 67 -9.36 14.32 -11.58
CA THR A 67 -8.53 14.85 -10.49
C THR A 67 -8.90 14.19 -9.16
N ARG A 68 -10.19 14.10 -8.82
CA ARG A 68 -10.68 13.44 -7.61
C ARG A 68 -10.30 11.96 -7.58
N TYR A 69 -10.47 11.26 -8.69
CA TYR A 69 -10.06 9.86 -8.84
C TYR A 69 -8.58 9.69 -8.53
N THR A 70 -7.74 10.49 -9.19
CA THR A 70 -6.29 10.43 -9.04
C THR A 70 -5.90 10.70 -7.59
N LEU A 71 -6.47 11.72 -6.95
CA LEU A 71 -6.22 11.97 -5.53
C LEU A 71 -6.59 10.78 -4.62
N LEU A 72 -7.75 10.15 -4.86
CA LEU A 72 -8.17 8.97 -4.12
C LEU A 72 -7.22 7.79 -4.35
N ALA A 73 -6.81 7.53 -5.60
CA ALA A 73 -5.83 6.51 -5.93
C ALA A 73 -4.49 6.73 -5.21
N LEU A 74 -4.00 7.98 -5.14
CA LEU A 74 -2.79 8.32 -4.38
C LEU A 74 -2.95 8.05 -2.88
N ILE A 75 -4.11 8.42 -2.31
CA ILE A 75 -4.40 8.20 -0.89
C ILE A 75 -4.43 6.70 -0.58
N ILE A 76 -5.11 5.90 -1.40
CA ILE A 76 -5.18 4.45 -1.24
C ILE A 76 -3.80 3.81 -1.34
N LYS A 77 -2.98 4.20 -2.33
CA LYS A 77 -1.59 3.74 -2.47
C LYS A 77 -0.74 4.08 -1.24
N LEU A 78 -0.85 5.31 -0.72
CA LEU A 78 -0.11 5.71 0.49
C LEU A 78 -0.61 5.00 1.75
N ALA A 79 -1.91 4.69 1.83
CA ALA A 79 -2.48 3.93 2.93
C ALA A 79 -1.97 2.48 2.93
N ASP A 80 -1.93 1.85 1.75
CA ASP A 80 -1.40 0.50 1.55
C ASP A 80 0.09 0.43 1.91
N LEU A 81 0.86 1.42 1.48
CA LEU A 81 2.28 1.56 1.77
C LEU A 81 2.53 2.32 3.08
N SER A 82 1.62 2.33 4.05
CA SER A 82 1.74 3.25 5.19
C SER A 82 2.84 2.91 6.19
N ASN A 83 3.30 1.66 6.21
CA ASN A 83 4.21 1.18 7.25
C ASN A 83 5.58 1.85 7.31
N PRO A 84 6.25 2.20 6.19
CA PRO A 84 7.49 2.97 6.23
C PRO A 84 7.34 4.36 6.85
N PHE A 85 6.11 4.91 6.87
CA PHE A 85 5.83 6.24 7.39
C PHE A 85 5.40 6.27 8.86
N ARG A 86 5.20 5.10 9.49
CA ARG A 86 4.72 5.03 10.87
C ARG A 86 5.81 5.43 11.84
N GLN A 87 5.44 6.30 12.78
CA GLN A 87 6.24 6.58 13.97
C GLN A 87 5.99 5.47 15.00
N GLY A 88 7.05 4.92 15.57
CA GLY A 88 6.91 3.89 16.59
C GLY A 88 8.27 3.33 16.98
N PRO A 89 8.31 2.39 17.95
CA PRO A 89 9.51 1.60 18.14
C PRO A 89 9.86 0.96 16.80
N GLN A 90 11.10 1.11 16.36
CA GLN A 90 11.61 0.59 15.08
C GLN A 90 11.21 -0.88 14.86
N SER A 91 10.98 -1.62 15.96
CA SER A 91 10.40 -2.95 15.97
C SER A 91 9.11 -3.13 15.15
N ALA A 92 8.23 -2.14 15.02
CA ALA A 92 6.99 -2.32 14.23
C ALA A 92 7.29 -2.39 12.72
N ALA A 93 8.17 -1.51 12.22
CA ALA A 93 8.62 -1.52 10.83
C ALA A 93 9.50 -2.74 10.54
N GLU A 94 10.36 -3.13 11.50
CA GLU A 94 11.16 -4.36 11.43
C GLU A 94 10.27 -5.61 11.36
N VAL A 95 9.30 -5.77 12.26
CA VAL A 95 8.37 -6.91 12.27
C VAL A 95 7.58 -6.96 10.96
N TYR A 96 7.13 -5.82 10.45
CA TYR A 96 6.44 -5.79 9.17
C TYR A 96 7.34 -6.21 8.00
N ALA A 97 8.56 -5.66 7.94
CA ALA A 97 9.54 -6.02 6.92
C ALA A 97 9.88 -7.52 6.98
N GLU A 98 10.04 -8.08 8.18
CA GLU A 98 10.24 -9.50 8.37
C GLU A 98 9.04 -10.32 7.87
N CYS A 99 7.80 -9.92 8.17
CA CYS A 99 6.60 -10.60 7.70
C CYS A 99 6.53 -10.63 6.16
N ILE A 100 6.77 -9.49 5.49
CA ILE A 100 6.83 -9.42 4.02
C ILE A 100 7.90 -10.37 3.49
N MET A 101 9.13 -10.27 4.02
CA MET A 101 10.24 -11.05 3.49
C MET A 101 10.05 -12.55 3.73
N ARG A 102 9.47 -12.95 4.88
CA ARG A 102 9.09 -14.35 5.11
C ARG A 102 8.09 -14.83 4.07
N GLU A 103 7.13 -14.01 3.67
CA GLU A 103 6.17 -14.38 2.64
C GLU A 103 6.84 -14.53 1.26
N PHE A 104 7.71 -13.60 0.87
CA PHE A 104 8.51 -13.73 -0.36
C PHE A 104 9.42 -14.96 -0.36
N TYR A 105 10.00 -15.31 0.79
CA TYR A 105 10.82 -16.50 0.91
C TYR A 105 10.01 -17.79 0.78
N LYS A 106 8.80 -17.86 1.37
CA LYS A 106 7.90 -19.00 1.17
C LYS A 106 7.53 -19.14 -0.30
N GLN A 107 7.20 -18.04 -0.97
CA GLN A 107 6.92 -18.04 -2.41
C GLN A 107 8.12 -18.57 -3.20
N GLY A 108 9.34 -18.09 -2.90
CA GLY A 108 10.56 -18.58 -3.56
C GLY A 108 10.85 -20.06 -3.28
N ASP A 109 10.55 -20.55 -2.07
CA ASP A 109 10.66 -21.97 -1.73
C ASP A 109 9.65 -22.82 -2.53
N VAL A 110 8.41 -22.34 -2.67
CA VAL A 110 7.37 -22.96 -3.51
C VAL A 110 7.79 -22.99 -4.98
N GLU A 111 8.25 -21.87 -5.54
CA GLU A 111 8.70 -21.78 -6.93
C GLU A 111 9.86 -22.74 -7.23
N LYS A 112 10.81 -22.91 -6.30
CA LYS A 112 11.91 -23.90 -6.42
C LYS A 112 11.42 -25.35 -6.50
N ILE A 113 10.32 -25.68 -5.82
CA ILE A 113 9.74 -27.03 -5.82
C ILE A 113 9.08 -27.32 -7.16
N TYR A 114 8.30 -26.37 -7.69
CA TYR A 114 7.52 -26.55 -8.90
C TYR A 114 8.33 -26.39 -10.19
N ASP A 115 9.37 -25.56 -10.19
CA ASP A 115 10.24 -25.38 -11.35
C ASP A 115 11.71 -25.27 -10.94
N HIS A 116 12.43 -26.39 -11.11
CA HIS A 116 13.86 -26.49 -10.81
C HIS A 116 14.74 -25.54 -11.66
N CYS A 117 14.18 -24.82 -12.63
CA CYS A 117 14.89 -23.88 -13.50
C CYS A 117 14.50 -22.40 -13.33
N VAL A 118 13.60 -22.05 -12.40
CA VAL A 118 13.29 -20.62 -12.16
C VAL A 118 14.44 -19.95 -11.43
N ARG A 119 15.02 -18.95 -12.09
CA ARG A 119 15.90 -17.99 -11.43
C ARG A 119 15.02 -17.11 -10.52
N LEU A 120 15.01 -17.42 -9.24
CA LEU A 120 14.30 -16.62 -8.24
C LEU A 120 14.73 -15.16 -8.28
N ALA A 121 13.80 -14.26 -8.01
CA ALA A 121 14.16 -12.88 -7.72
C ALA A 121 14.99 -12.83 -6.43
N ASN A 122 15.94 -11.88 -6.37
CA ASN A 122 16.86 -11.79 -5.22
C ASN A 122 16.11 -11.66 -3.87
N HIS A 123 14.96 -10.99 -3.83
CA HIS A 123 14.16 -10.80 -2.63
C HIS A 123 13.36 -12.06 -2.21
N GLN A 124 13.27 -13.07 -3.07
CA GLN A 124 12.64 -14.36 -2.76
C GLN A 124 13.66 -15.42 -2.29
N ASP A 125 14.97 -15.17 -2.45
CA ASP A 125 16.01 -16.11 -2.02
C ASP A 125 16.51 -15.83 -0.60
N ARG A 126 16.05 -16.63 0.36
CA ARG A 126 16.43 -16.54 1.79
C ARG A 126 17.89 -16.81 2.11
N ARG A 127 18.72 -17.24 1.13
CA ARG A 127 20.17 -17.47 1.33
C ARG A 127 20.93 -16.23 1.78
N HIS A 128 20.38 -15.05 1.51
CA HIS A 128 20.97 -13.76 1.86
C HIS A 128 20.32 -13.13 3.10
N TYR A 129 19.58 -13.91 3.90
CA TYR A 129 19.03 -13.44 5.17
C TYR A 129 20.15 -13.19 6.20
N PRO A 130 20.06 -12.16 7.05
CA PRO A 130 19.07 -11.07 7.11
C PRO A 130 19.43 -9.84 6.25
N SER A 131 20.63 -9.77 5.65
CA SER A 131 21.11 -8.58 4.94
C SER A 131 20.25 -8.18 3.74
N ASN A 132 19.55 -9.14 3.14
CA ASN A 132 18.60 -8.90 2.06
C ASN A 132 17.39 -8.06 2.49
N ILE A 133 16.94 -8.18 3.74
CA ILE A 133 15.80 -7.40 4.25
C ILE A 133 16.12 -5.91 4.18
N CYS A 134 17.28 -5.50 4.70
CA CYS A 134 17.69 -4.11 4.70
C CYS A 134 17.82 -3.56 3.27
N THR A 135 18.43 -4.33 2.37
CA THR A 135 18.57 -3.95 0.95
C THR A 135 17.20 -3.76 0.29
N CYS A 136 16.26 -4.67 0.52
CA CYS A 136 14.90 -4.58 -0.02
C CYS A 136 14.14 -3.38 0.57
N GLN A 137 14.23 -3.14 1.88
CA GLN A 137 13.55 -2.01 2.52
C GLN A 137 14.09 -0.65 2.07
N ILE A 138 15.41 -0.51 1.95
CA ILE A 138 16.03 0.72 1.41
C ILE A 138 15.56 0.94 -0.04
N ALA A 139 15.61 -0.10 -0.88
CA ALA A 139 15.16 0.01 -2.27
C ALA A 139 13.66 0.35 -2.37
N PHE A 140 12.83 -0.22 -1.51
CA PHE A 140 11.40 0.07 -1.43
C PHE A 140 11.13 1.53 -1.03
N ILE A 141 11.83 2.04 -0.02
CA ILE A 141 11.69 3.44 0.42
C ILE A 141 12.10 4.40 -0.69
N VAL A 142 13.29 4.20 -1.26
CA VAL A 142 13.87 5.11 -2.26
C VAL A 142 13.10 5.10 -3.58
N ASN A 143 12.72 3.93 -4.07
CA ASN A 143 12.13 3.80 -5.40
C ASN A 143 10.60 3.89 -5.42
N LEU A 144 9.93 3.72 -4.27
CA LEU A 144 8.47 3.69 -4.22
C LEU A 144 7.87 4.65 -3.18
N ALA A 145 8.17 4.45 -1.90
CA ALA A 145 7.49 5.19 -0.83
C ALA A 145 7.80 6.70 -0.87
N GLN A 146 9.07 7.07 -1.02
CA GLN A 146 9.50 8.47 -1.04
C GLN A 146 8.98 9.24 -2.28
N PRO A 147 9.05 8.69 -3.52
CA PRO A 147 8.44 9.33 -4.69
C PRO A 147 6.94 9.56 -4.53
N LEU A 148 6.18 8.56 -4.04
CA LEU A 148 4.73 8.67 -3.83
C LEU A 148 4.39 9.75 -2.80
N LEU A 149 5.09 9.76 -1.66
CA LEU A 149 4.90 10.78 -0.64
C LEU A 149 5.22 12.18 -1.16
N SER A 150 6.36 12.33 -1.87
CA SER A 150 6.76 13.61 -2.46
C SER A 150 5.75 14.13 -3.48
N MET A 151 5.13 13.25 -4.26
CA MET A 151 4.03 13.62 -5.15
C MET A 151 2.78 14.06 -4.38
N HIS A 152 2.40 13.34 -3.35
CA HIS A 152 1.23 13.68 -2.53
C HIS A 152 1.40 15.01 -1.83
N SER A 153 2.55 15.23 -1.20
CA SER A 153 2.87 16.48 -0.52
C SER A 153 2.78 17.67 -1.47
N ARG A 154 3.41 17.58 -2.66
CA ARG A 154 3.29 18.63 -3.67
C ARG A 154 1.83 18.85 -4.08
N THR A 155 1.04 17.79 -4.21
CA THR A 155 -0.34 17.88 -4.74
C THR A 155 -1.24 18.56 -3.72
N LEU A 156 -1.12 18.16 -2.44
CA LEU A 156 -1.84 18.79 -1.34
C LEU A 156 -1.46 20.26 -1.18
N LEU A 157 -0.18 20.59 -1.27
CA LEU A 157 0.29 21.98 -1.24
C LEU A 157 -0.25 22.80 -2.41
N ALA A 158 -0.24 22.21 -3.62
CA ALA A 158 -0.84 22.82 -4.80
C ALA A 158 -2.36 22.95 -4.68
N MET A 159 -3.07 22.14 -3.89
CA MET A 159 -4.51 22.36 -3.63
C MET A 159 -4.77 23.34 -2.49
N GLY A 160 -3.89 23.38 -1.49
CA GLY A 160 -4.00 24.22 -0.29
C GLY A 160 -3.52 25.67 -0.46
N ALA A 161 -2.76 25.97 -1.51
CA ALA A 161 -2.40 27.33 -1.88
C ALA A 161 -3.67 28.11 -2.33
N SER A 162 -4.37 28.67 -1.35
CA SER A 162 -5.55 29.50 -1.59
C SER A 162 -5.14 30.78 -2.33
N PRO A 163 -5.81 31.15 -3.44
CA PRO A 163 -5.58 32.42 -4.13
C PRO A 163 -5.81 33.67 -3.25
N GLY A 164 -6.48 33.51 -2.10
CA GLY A 164 -6.89 34.60 -1.21
C GLY A 164 -5.83 35.15 -0.26
N HIS A 165 -4.66 34.50 -0.12
CA HIS A 165 -3.58 34.99 0.75
C HIS A 165 -2.44 35.69 0.00
N ALA A 166 -2.60 35.91 -1.31
CA ALA A 166 -1.81 36.89 -2.04
C ALA A 166 -2.22 38.30 -1.57
N VAL A 167 -1.79 38.69 -0.37
CA VAL A 167 -1.78 40.07 0.09
C VAL A 167 -1.01 40.85 -0.97
N ARG A 168 -1.73 41.72 -1.70
CA ARG A 168 -1.16 42.69 -2.64
C ARG A 168 0.07 43.35 -2.01
N GLY A 169 1.27 43.00 -2.45
CA GLY A 169 2.44 43.84 -2.19
C GLY A 169 3.79 43.14 -1.98
N ASP A 170 3.84 41.83 -1.71
CA ASP A 170 5.13 41.15 -1.52
C ASP A 170 5.56 40.39 -2.79
N PRO A 171 6.69 40.75 -3.44
CA PRO A 171 7.26 40.01 -4.56
C PRO A 171 7.98 38.72 -4.13
N SER A 172 8.06 38.43 -2.83
CA SER A 172 8.37 37.07 -2.37
C SER A 172 7.14 36.19 -2.62
N GLY A 173 7.30 35.18 -3.47
CA GLY A 173 6.19 34.36 -4.01
C GLY A 173 5.31 33.69 -2.95
N PRO A 174 4.24 32.99 -3.34
CA PRO A 174 3.33 32.33 -2.40
C PRO A 174 4.13 31.49 -1.42
N CYS A 175 4.13 31.92 -0.16
CA CYS A 175 4.73 31.17 0.93
C CYS A 175 3.84 29.95 1.13
N VAL A 176 4.21 28.85 0.48
CA VAL A 176 3.55 27.56 0.65
C VAL A 176 3.89 27.12 2.06
N GLU A 177 3.05 27.50 3.03
CA GLU A 177 3.20 27.07 4.42
C GLU A 177 3.26 25.55 4.45
N SER A 178 4.28 25.02 5.10
CA SER A 178 4.48 23.60 5.20
C SER A 178 3.34 22.96 6.01
N CYS A 179 2.96 21.73 5.65
CA CYS A 179 1.93 21.00 6.35
C CYS A 179 2.59 20.15 7.46
N PRO A 180 2.37 20.44 8.76
CA PRO A 180 3.07 19.74 9.85
C PRO A 180 2.83 18.23 9.85
N PHE A 181 1.66 17.80 9.37
CA PHE A 181 1.33 16.39 9.21
C PHE A 181 2.22 15.71 8.15
N LEU A 182 2.38 16.34 6.99
CA LEU A 182 3.23 15.81 5.91
C LEU A 182 4.71 15.85 6.29
N GLU A 183 5.16 16.89 6.98
CA GLU A 183 6.51 16.97 7.54
C GLU A 183 6.79 15.84 8.52
N SER A 184 5.82 15.53 9.40
CA SER A 184 5.94 14.40 10.33
C SER A 184 6.06 13.06 9.60
N ILE A 185 5.23 12.81 8.58
CA ILE A 185 5.31 11.60 7.75
C ILE A 185 6.66 11.50 7.03
N GLN A 186 7.13 12.61 6.44
CA GLN A 186 8.42 12.68 5.76
C GLN A 186 9.58 12.40 6.73
N SER A 187 9.57 13.01 7.91
CA SER A 187 10.57 12.78 8.95
C SER A 187 10.60 11.31 9.41
N ASN A 188 9.43 10.67 9.54
CA ASN A 188 9.36 9.25 9.89
C ASN A 188 9.98 8.37 8.80
N LEU A 189 9.71 8.66 7.52
CA LEU A 189 10.29 7.93 6.40
C LEU A 189 11.82 8.02 6.38
N GLU A 190 12.35 9.22 6.60
CA GLU A 190 13.79 9.48 6.67
C GLU A 190 14.44 8.75 7.84
N ALA A 191 13.82 8.78 9.03
CA ALA A 191 14.29 8.06 10.20
C ALA A 191 14.31 6.54 9.96
N ASN A 192 13.30 6.01 9.26
CA ASN A 192 13.22 4.59 8.92
C ASN A 192 14.29 4.20 7.88
N MET A 193 14.52 5.03 6.87
CA MET A 193 15.60 4.83 5.90
C MET A 193 16.99 4.84 6.56
N ALA A 194 17.23 5.79 7.47
CA ALA A 194 18.47 5.87 8.23
C ALA A 194 18.68 4.62 9.09
N HIS A 195 17.62 4.13 9.74
CA HIS A 195 17.65 2.90 10.51
C HIS A 195 18.06 1.70 9.64
N TRP A 196 17.36 1.43 8.52
CA TRP A 196 17.71 0.30 7.65
C TRP A 196 19.12 0.39 7.08
N THR A 197 19.60 1.61 6.81
CA THR A 197 20.98 1.85 6.38
C THR A 197 21.97 1.45 7.47
N ALA A 198 21.74 1.89 8.71
CA ALA A 198 22.60 1.54 9.85
C ALA A 198 22.60 0.03 10.16
N VAL A 199 21.45 -0.64 10.01
CA VAL A 199 21.36 -2.11 10.18
C VAL A 199 22.15 -2.83 9.09
N ARG A 200 22.04 -2.38 7.83
CA ARG A 200 22.82 -2.94 6.71
C ARG A 200 24.32 -2.81 6.96
N GLU A 201 24.78 -1.61 7.32
CA GLU A 201 26.19 -1.33 7.62
C GLU A 201 26.70 -2.20 8.78
N ARG A 202 25.88 -2.43 9.81
CA ARG A 202 26.21 -3.35 10.90
C ARG A 202 26.41 -4.78 10.40
N TYR A 203 25.52 -5.29 9.54
CA TYR A 203 25.67 -6.63 8.97
C TYR A 203 26.89 -6.76 8.06
N GLU A 204 27.28 -5.69 7.35
CA GLU A 204 28.49 -5.67 6.53
C GLU A 204 29.77 -5.69 7.38
N MET A 205 29.78 -5.00 8.53
CA MET A 205 30.95 -4.93 9.41
C MET A 205 31.10 -6.13 10.35
N GLU A 206 30.01 -6.52 11.02
CA GLU A 206 30.01 -7.51 12.10
C GLU A 206 29.62 -8.91 11.61
N GLY A 207 29.18 -9.02 10.36
CA GLY A 207 28.41 -10.15 9.87
C GLY A 207 26.98 -10.12 10.41
N PRO A 208 26.11 -11.02 9.92
CA PRO A 208 24.81 -11.19 10.55
C PRO A 208 25.04 -11.63 12.01
N PRO A 209 24.22 -11.16 12.97
CA PRO A 209 24.32 -11.60 14.35
C PRO A 209 24.30 -13.11 14.30
N SER A 210 25.42 -13.74 14.68
CA SER A 210 25.41 -15.17 14.91
C SER A 210 24.21 -15.38 15.81
N GLN A 211 23.27 -16.20 15.36
CA GLN A 211 22.39 -16.90 16.28
C GLN A 211 23.35 -17.70 17.15
N LYS A 212 23.99 -17.05 18.14
CA LYS A 212 24.63 -17.70 19.25
C LYS A 212 23.50 -18.53 19.75
N ALA A 213 23.59 -19.83 19.46
CA ALA A 213 22.57 -20.82 19.73
C ALA A 213 21.88 -20.35 20.98
N GLU A 214 20.61 -19.92 20.85
CA GLU A 214 19.75 -19.90 22.02
C GLU A 214 19.89 -21.33 22.49
N ALA A 215 20.73 -21.50 23.51
CA ALA A 215 20.96 -22.79 24.09
C ALA A 215 19.54 -23.19 24.45
N HIS A 216 19.04 -24.21 23.75
CA HIS A 216 18.05 -25.09 24.30
C HIS A 216 18.62 -25.47 25.66
N THR A 217 18.30 -24.63 26.66
CA THR A 217 18.23 -25.05 28.03
C THR A 217 17.20 -26.15 27.90
N PRO A 218 17.59 -27.42 28.10
CA PRO A 218 16.62 -28.48 28.12
C PRO A 218 15.58 -27.99 29.11
N ARG A 219 14.33 -27.82 28.66
CA ARG A 219 13.22 -27.82 29.59
C ARG A 219 13.38 -29.16 30.30
N HIS A 220 13.94 -29.12 31.51
CA HIS A 220 13.81 -30.24 32.43
C HIS A 220 12.31 -30.34 32.63
N ASP A 221 11.69 -31.22 31.85
CA ASP A 221 10.38 -31.74 32.12
C ASP A 221 10.45 -32.23 33.57
N LYS A 222 9.83 -31.44 34.46
CA LYS A 222 9.44 -31.95 35.76
C LYS A 222 8.57 -33.14 35.44
N ALA A 223 9.04 -34.31 35.88
CA ALA A 223 8.28 -35.54 35.91
C ALA A 223 6.86 -35.23 36.37
N ALA A 224 5.90 -35.42 35.47
CA ALA A 224 4.50 -35.49 35.82
C ALA A 224 4.35 -36.65 36.82
N GLU A 225 3.90 -36.33 38.02
CA GLU A 225 3.40 -37.34 38.94
C GLU A 225 2.18 -38.03 38.30
N PRO A 226 2.04 -39.35 38.43
CA PRO A 226 0.89 -40.05 37.87
C PRO A 226 -0.35 -39.74 38.72
N GLU A 227 -1.25 -38.91 38.19
CA GLU A 227 -2.60 -38.83 38.71
C GLU A 227 -3.37 -40.10 38.31
N THR A 228 -3.71 -40.89 39.32
CA THR A 228 -4.69 -41.98 39.24
C THR A 228 -6.08 -41.42 38.94
N GLU A 229 -6.61 -41.72 37.76
CA GLU A 229 -8.04 -41.58 37.45
C GLU A 229 -8.86 -42.75 38.04
N PRO A 230 -10.05 -42.51 38.60
CA PRO A 230 -11.00 -43.56 38.90
C PRO A 230 -11.89 -43.87 37.69
N ASP A 231 -12.06 -45.15 37.44
CA ASP A 231 -12.98 -45.75 36.47
C ASP A 231 -14.37 -45.11 36.54
N THR A 232 -14.83 -44.55 35.41
CA THR A 232 -16.25 -44.31 35.18
C THR A 232 -16.65 -44.98 33.88
N GLU A 233 -17.31 -46.13 34.02
CA GLU A 233 -18.05 -46.81 32.96
C GLU A 233 -19.22 -45.91 32.51
N GLY A 234 -19.49 -45.83 31.20
CA GLY A 234 -20.77 -45.31 30.73
C GLY A 234 -20.81 -44.79 29.30
N GLU A 235 -21.40 -45.61 28.44
CA GLU A 235 -22.18 -45.21 27.25
C GLU A 235 -21.42 -44.87 25.97
N THR A 236 -21.30 -45.92 25.14
CA THR A 236 -21.13 -45.88 23.69
C THR A 236 -22.33 -45.22 23.02
N GLU A 237 -22.13 -44.06 22.42
CA GLU A 237 -22.96 -43.56 21.31
C GLU A 237 -22.17 -43.68 20.00
N GLU A 238 -22.73 -44.47 19.09
CA GLU A 238 -22.36 -44.51 17.68
C GLU A 238 -22.72 -43.17 17.05
N GLU A 239 -21.73 -42.41 16.57
CA GLU A 239 -21.94 -41.42 15.52
C GLU A 239 -21.18 -41.82 14.25
N GLY A 240 -21.96 -41.89 13.18
CA GLY A 240 -21.59 -42.45 11.89
C GLY A 240 -20.51 -41.66 11.15
N GLU A 241 -19.88 -42.42 10.26
CA GLU A 241 -18.95 -41.97 9.24
C GLU A 241 -19.53 -40.83 8.41
N ALA A 242 -18.79 -39.71 8.35
CA ALA A 242 -18.88 -38.76 7.25
C ALA A 242 -17.53 -38.75 6.54
N GLU A 243 -17.46 -39.53 5.47
CA GLU A 243 -16.44 -39.54 4.44
C GLU A 243 -16.30 -38.12 3.87
N ILE A 244 -15.20 -37.42 4.18
CA ILE A 244 -14.91 -36.10 3.63
C ILE A 244 -14.33 -36.31 2.23
N ASP A 245 -15.17 -36.12 1.22
CA ASP A 245 -14.80 -36.04 -0.19
C ASP A 245 -13.87 -34.83 -0.44
N PRO A 246 -12.62 -35.01 -0.91
CA PRO A 246 -11.73 -33.91 -1.23
C PRO A 246 -12.04 -33.39 -2.65
N GLN A 247 -13.26 -32.94 -2.89
CA GLN A 247 -13.66 -32.25 -4.12
C GLN A 247 -14.63 -31.10 -3.86
N THR A 248 -14.18 -30.09 -3.12
CA THR A 248 -14.68 -28.72 -3.31
C THR A 248 -13.52 -27.72 -3.23
N SER A 249 -12.62 -27.79 -4.21
CA SER A 249 -11.93 -26.58 -4.67
C SER A 249 -13.01 -25.74 -5.34
N THR A 250 -13.54 -24.75 -4.62
CA THR A 250 -14.18 -23.62 -5.28
C THR A 250 -13.10 -22.87 -6.03
N ASP A 251 -12.83 -23.36 -7.24
CA ASP A 251 -12.21 -22.57 -8.28
C ASP A 251 -13.15 -21.40 -8.53
N ILE A 252 -12.85 -20.25 -7.93
CA ILE A 252 -13.38 -18.97 -8.40
C ILE A 252 -12.64 -18.69 -9.70
N TYR A 253 -13.06 -19.38 -10.76
CA TYR A 253 -12.82 -18.94 -12.11
C TYR A 253 -13.53 -17.58 -12.23
N TYR A 254 -12.76 -16.50 -12.18
CA TYR A 254 -13.15 -15.29 -12.90
C TYR A 254 -13.16 -15.72 -14.36
N SER A 255 -14.33 -16.14 -14.85
CA SER A 255 -14.55 -16.23 -16.27
C SER A 255 -14.34 -14.83 -16.81
N ASP A 256 -13.34 -14.67 -17.67
CA ASP A 256 -13.21 -13.55 -18.60
C ASP A 256 -14.45 -13.52 -19.50
N THR A 257 -15.60 -13.16 -18.94
CA THR A 257 -16.63 -12.49 -19.71
C THR A 257 -16.08 -11.09 -19.93
N GLU A 258 -15.35 -10.94 -21.04
CA GLU A 258 -15.39 -9.74 -21.85
C GLU A 258 -16.85 -9.49 -22.22
N ALA A 259 -17.66 -9.08 -21.23
CA ALA A 259 -18.80 -8.25 -21.52
C ALA A 259 -18.17 -6.97 -22.06
N GLU A 260 -18.34 -6.74 -23.36
CA GLU A 260 -18.28 -5.41 -23.96
C GLU A 260 -19.27 -4.53 -23.20
N ALA A 261 -18.88 -4.11 -21.99
CA ALA A 261 -19.54 -3.05 -21.29
C ALA A 261 -19.13 -1.80 -22.07
N ASP A 262 -20.11 -1.20 -22.75
CA ASP A 262 -20.15 0.24 -23.01
C ASP A 262 -20.08 0.99 -21.67
N GLY A 263 -18.95 0.82 -20.98
CA GLY A 263 -18.74 1.12 -19.59
C GLY A 263 -18.01 2.42 -19.49
N LEU A 264 -18.76 3.46 -19.14
CA LEU A 264 -18.29 4.81 -18.84
C LEU A 264 -16.90 4.80 -18.18
N SER A 265 -15.91 5.60 -18.56
CA SER A 265 -14.60 5.55 -17.87
C SER A 265 -14.74 5.80 -16.34
N PRO A 266 -13.76 5.42 -15.50
CA PRO A 266 -13.77 5.79 -14.07
C PRO A 266 -13.98 7.30 -13.81
N GLU A 267 -13.62 8.14 -14.78
CA GLU A 267 -13.80 9.59 -14.74
C GLU A 267 -15.26 9.96 -15.01
N GLU A 268 -15.91 9.26 -15.94
CA GLU A 268 -17.34 9.44 -16.25
C GLU A 268 -18.22 9.01 -15.07
N VAL A 269 -17.79 7.99 -14.30
CA VAL A 269 -18.45 7.53 -13.08
C VAL A 269 -18.44 8.60 -11.97
N LEU A 270 -17.30 9.25 -11.74
CA LEU A 270 -17.18 10.34 -10.75
C LEU A 270 -17.88 11.62 -11.20
N PHE A 271 -17.96 11.86 -12.52
CA PHE A 271 -18.73 12.95 -13.08
C PHE A 271 -20.24 12.79 -12.80
N GLU A 272 -20.80 11.59 -12.96
CA GLU A 272 -22.21 11.29 -12.62
C GLU A 272 -22.53 11.51 -11.13
N LEU A 273 -21.63 11.18 -10.21
CA LEU A 273 -21.82 11.47 -8.78
C LEU A 273 -21.82 12.96 -8.46
N SER A 274 -21.06 13.75 -9.22
CA SER A 274 -20.94 15.19 -8.97
C SER A 274 -22.10 16.01 -9.53
N SER A 275 -22.85 15.44 -10.48
CA SER A 275 -23.98 16.09 -11.16
C SER A 275 -25.35 15.72 -10.58
N SER A 276 -25.38 14.79 -9.63
CA SER A 276 -26.59 14.30 -8.93
C SER A 276 -26.83 14.96 -7.56
N VAL A 277 -26.01 15.96 -7.19
CA VAL A 277 -26.13 16.81 -5.98
C VAL A 277 -26.56 18.21 -6.37
#